data_AF-A0A8C6YAS4-F1
#
_entry.id   AF-A0A8C6YAS4-F1
#
_cell.length_a   1.000
_cell.length_b   1.000
_cell.length_c   1.000
_cell.angle_alpha   90.00
_cell.angle_beta   90.00
_cell.angle_gamma   90.00
#
_symmetry.space_group_name_H-M   'P 1'
#
loop_
_entity.id
_entity.type
_entity.pdbx_description
1 polymer ?
#
loop_
_entity_poly.entity_id
_entity_poly.type
_entity_poly.pdbx_seq_one_letter_code
_entity_poly.pdbx_strand_id
1 'polypeptide(L)'
;MNSSTTHLIRCLQQIHKVIGKANEILAGISQPSVCREVLLSAPGTAYIWGLSEIYQISRRLRDAVSARKLTSELISQTLHEVDLAWNNLLSFLVFGHSAFQALVPSGNLDPVLHQGLFYHVSCANFWLNCVDSTLPRES
;
A
#
# COMPACT_ATOMS: atom_id res chain seq x y z
N MET A 1 -23.33 9.95 -2.89
CA MET A 1 -21.86 9.81 -2.97
C MET A 1 -21.47 9.73 -4.45
N ASN A 2 -20.48 10.51 -4.89
CA ASN A 2 -20.02 10.46 -6.28
C ASN A 2 -19.27 9.13 -6.55
N SER A 3 -19.27 8.64 -7.80
CA SER A 3 -18.63 7.37 -8.17
C SER A 3 -17.13 7.34 -7.82
N SER A 4 -16.45 8.48 -7.99
CA SER A 4 -15.02 8.63 -7.71
C SER A 4 -14.66 8.48 -6.22
N THR A 5 -15.43 9.02 -5.28
CA THR A 5 -15.18 8.88 -3.84
C THR A 5 -15.45 7.45 -3.39
N THR A 6 -16.44 6.78 -3.98
CA THR A 6 -16.71 5.37 -3.68
C THR A 6 -15.54 4.46 -4.10
N HIS A 7 -14.97 4.66 -5.29
CA HIS A 7 -13.77 3.95 -5.74
C HIS A 7 -12.56 4.19 -4.82
N LEU A 8 -12.38 5.43 -4.37
CA LEU A 8 -11.31 5.80 -3.47
C LEU A 8 -11.44 5.12 -2.10
N ILE A 9 -12.63 5.15 -1.50
CA ILE A 9 -12.90 4.51 -0.21
C ILE A 9 -12.63 3.02 -0.29
N ARG A 10 -13.13 2.34 -1.34
CA ARG A 10 -12.89 0.90 -1.53
C ARG A 10 -11.41 0.57 -1.66
N CYS A 11 -10.67 1.32 -2.48
CA CYS A 11 -9.24 1.12 -2.64
C CYS A 11 -8.50 1.28 -1.31
N LEU A 12 -8.80 2.36 -0.58
CA LEU A 12 -8.18 2.65 0.70
C LEU A 12 -8.48 1.58 1.77
N GLN A 13 -9.71 1.07 1.83
CA GLN A 13 -10.09 -0.03 2.71
C GLN A 13 -9.30 -1.32 2.42
N GLN A 14 -9.07 -1.63 1.15
CA GLN A 14 -8.27 -2.82 0.77
C GLN A 14 -6.79 -2.62 1.09
N ILE A 15 -6.26 -1.41 0.94
CA ILE A 15 -4.89 -1.10 1.39
C ILE A 15 -4.78 -1.29 2.90
N HIS A 16 -5.73 -0.73 3.66
CA HIS A 16 -5.75 -0.91 5.12
C HIS A 16 -5.81 -2.39 5.51
N LYS A 17 -6.64 -3.19 4.84
CA LYS A 17 -6.71 -4.63 5.08
C LYS A 17 -5.36 -5.33 4.85
N VAL A 18 -4.67 -5.05 3.75
CA VAL A 18 -3.39 -5.71 3.42
C VAL A 18 -2.27 -5.28 4.39
N ILE A 19 -2.10 -3.98 4.59
CA ILE A 19 -1.04 -3.44 5.48
C ILE A 19 -1.32 -3.81 6.93
N GLY A 20 -2.57 -3.69 7.38
CA GLY A 20 -3.01 -4.08 8.72
C GLY A 20 -2.77 -5.57 8.97
N LYS A 21 -3.10 -6.43 8.00
CA LYS A 21 -2.85 -7.87 8.14
C LYS A 21 -1.37 -8.21 8.25
N ALA A 22 -0.52 -7.55 7.48
CA ALA A 22 0.92 -7.70 7.60
C ALA A 22 1.41 -7.29 9.00
N ASN A 23 0.91 -6.17 9.53
CA ASN A 23 1.27 -5.69 10.85
C ASN A 23 0.87 -6.69 11.95
N GLU A 24 -0.34 -7.25 11.88
CA GLU A 24 -0.79 -8.31 12.81
C GLU A 24 0.12 -9.54 12.78
N ILE A 25 0.50 -10.00 11.58
CA ILE A 25 1.33 -11.18 11.41
C ILE A 25 2.70 -10.96 12.05
N LEU A 26 3.36 -9.83 11.76
CA LEU A 26 4.70 -9.55 12.31
C LEU A 26 4.65 -9.28 13.82
N ALA A 27 3.63 -8.58 14.31
CA ALA A 27 3.42 -8.37 15.74
C ALA A 27 3.14 -9.68 16.50
N GLY A 28 2.58 -10.69 15.83
CA GLY A 28 2.35 -12.02 16.39
C GLY A 28 3.61 -12.88 16.56
N ILE A 29 4.75 -12.48 15.97
CA ILE A 29 6.00 -13.24 16.09
C ILE A 29 6.65 -12.94 17.46
N SER A 30 6.60 -13.91 18.36
CA SER A 30 7.06 -13.74 19.75
C SER A 30 8.59 -13.64 19.89
N GLN A 31 9.36 -14.15 18.92
CA GLN A 31 10.82 -14.16 18.95
C GLN A 31 11.40 -13.22 17.88
N PRO A 32 12.09 -12.12 18.27
CA PRO A 32 12.65 -11.16 17.33
C PRO A 32 13.67 -11.76 16.34
N SER A 33 14.42 -12.77 16.75
CA SER A 33 15.37 -13.49 15.90
C SER A 33 14.68 -14.21 14.74
N VAL A 34 13.56 -14.90 15.02
CA VAL A 34 12.74 -15.57 14.01
C VAL A 34 12.14 -14.56 13.04
N CYS A 35 11.60 -13.45 13.55
CA CYS A 35 11.08 -12.37 12.72
C CYS A 35 12.16 -11.84 11.76
N ARG A 36 13.37 -11.59 12.29
CA ARG A 36 14.50 -11.12 11.50
C ARG A 36 14.91 -12.12 10.41
N GLU A 37 14.99 -13.41 10.72
CA GLU A 37 15.35 -14.44 9.74
C GLU A 37 14.34 -14.50 8.59
N VAL A 38 13.04 -14.51 8.93
CA VAL A 38 11.95 -14.51 7.93
C VAL A 38 12.04 -13.27 7.05
N LEU A 39 12.17 -12.08 7.63
CA LEU A 39 12.22 -10.82 6.88
C LEU A 39 13.43 -10.69 5.98
N LEU A 40 14.58 -11.25 6.37
CA LEU A 40 15.81 -11.24 5.57
C LEU A 40 15.87 -12.35 4.50
N SER A 41 14.92 -13.28 4.50
CA SER A 41 14.79 -14.27 3.43
C SER A 41 14.38 -13.61 2.11
N ALA A 42 14.64 -14.26 0.97
CA ALA A 42 14.19 -13.76 -0.33
C ALA A 42 12.66 -13.59 -0.41
N PRO A 43 11.83 -14.56 0.06
CA PRO A 43 10.38 -14.36 0.12
C PRO A 43 9.96 -13.23 1.06
N GLY A 44 10.58 -13.10 2.24
CA GLY A 44 10.29 -12.02 3.18
C GLY A 44 10.61 -10.65 2.61
N THR A 45 11.77 -10.52 1.96
CA THR A 45 12.20 -9.28 1.29
C THR A 45 11.23 -8.89 0.17
N ALA A 46 10.85 -9.85 -0.68
CA ALA A 46 9.86 -9.62 -1.75
C ALA A 46 8.48 -9.23 -1.20
N TYR A 47 8.07 -9.83 -0.07
CA TYR A 47 6.83 -9.47 0.60
C TYR A 47 6.87 -8.03 1.12
N ILE A 48 7.95 -7.61 1.80
CA ILE A 48 8.12 -6.23 2.28
C ILE A 48 8.16 -5.23 1.12
N TRP A 49 8.79 -5.59 -0.01
CA TRP A 49 8.73 -4.77 -1.23
C TRP A 49 7.29 -4.57 -1.70
N GLY A 50 6.51 -5.64 -1.83
CA GLY A 50 5.11 -5.55 -2.24
C GLY A 50 4.27 -4.68 -1.29
N LEU A 51 4.48 -4.79 0.03
CA LEU A 51 3.83 -3.91 1.01
C LEU A 51 4.24 -2.45 0.82
N SER A 52 5.51 -2.20 0.50
CA SER A 52 6.03 -0.85 0.23
C SER A 52 5.34 -0.25 -1.00
N GLU A 53 5.17 -1.01 -2.08
CA GLU A 53 4.44 -0.56 -3.28
C GLU A 53 2.97 -0.21 -2.95
N ILE A 54 2.30 -1.05 -2.14
CA ILE A 54 0.92 -0.82 -1.71
C ILE A 54 0.80 0.43 -0.84
N TYR A 55 1.75 0.65 0.08
CA TYR A 55 1.80 1.87 0.89
C TYR A 55 2.03 3.12 0.01
N GLN A 56 2.85 3.04 -1.05
CA GLN A 56 2.96 4.17 -2.00
C GLN A 56 1.65 4.43 -2.77
N ILE A 57 0.78 3.44 -2.96
CA ILE A 57 -0.57 3.67 -3.50
C ILE A 57 -1.39 4.52 -2.51
N SER A 58 -1.35 4.24 -1.20
CA SER A 58 -2.10 5.03 -0.21
C SER A 58 -1.64 6.49 -0.17
N ARG A 59 -0.32 6.74 -0.28
CA ARG A 59 0.24 8.09 -0.37
C ARG A 59 -0.28 8.84 -1.60
N ARG A 60 -0.29 8.20 -2.77
CA ARG A 60 -0.87 8.79 -4.00
C ARG A 60 -2.36 9.08 -3.85
N LEU A 61 -3.12 8.22 -3.16
CA LEU A 61 -4.54 8.48 -2.86
C LEU A 61 -4.71 9.69 -1.92
N ARG A 62 -3.85 9.83 -0.90
CA ARG A 62 -3.85 10.99 0.00
C ARG A 62 -3.58 12.29 -0.74
N ASP A 63 -2.61 12.29 -1.65
CA ASP A 63 -2.29 13.44 -2.48
C ASP A 63 -3.47 13.80 -3.38
N ALA A 64 -4.13 12.81 -3.98
CA ALA A 64 -5.33 13.01 -4.80
C ALA A 64 -6.53 13.54 -3.98
N VAL A 65 -6.74 13.03 -2.77
CA VAL A 65 -7.78 13.53 -1.82
C VAL A 65 -7.53 14.99 -1.49
N SER A 66 -6.28 15.32 -1.16
CA SER A 66 -5.86 16.68 -0.82
C SER A 66 -6.03 17.64 -1.99
N ALA A 67 -5.57 17.25 -3.18
CA ALA A 67 -5.69 18.06 -4.40
C ALA A 67 -7.15 18.33 -4.78
N ARG A 68 -8.04 17.35 -4.56
CA ARG A 68 -9.49 17.46 -4.83
C ARG A 68 -10.27 18.07 -3.66
N LYS A 69 -9.59 18.44 -2.56
CA LYS A 69 -10.21 18.97 -1.33
C LYS A 69 -11.37 18.12 -0.83
N LEU A 70 -11.25 16.79 -0.96
CA LEU A 70 -12.30 15.88 -0.52
C LEU A 70 -12.24 15.77 1.01
N THR A 71 -13.35 16.06 1.68
CA THR A 71 -13.48 15.92 3.12
C THR A 71 -14.35 14.71 3.44
N SER A 72 -13.78 13.75 4.16
CA SER A 72 -14.50 12.56 4.65
C SER A 72 -13.77 12.02 5.86
N GLU A 73 -14.49 11.93 6.99
CA GLU A 73 -13.95 11.39 8.23
C GLU A 73 -13.48 9.95 8.05
N LEU A 74 -14.23 9.13 7.31
CA LEU A 74 -13.83 7.76 6.98
C LEU A 74 -12.51 7.72 6.23
N ILE A 75 -12.33 8.56 5.21
CA ILE A 75 -11.06 8.61 4.43
C ILE A 75 -9.90 9.02 5.34
N SER A 76 -10.08 10.08 6.13
CA SER A 76 -9.05 10.57 7.05
C SER A 76 -8.66 9.52 8.09
N GLN A 77 -9.64 8.85 8.68
CA GLN A 77 -9.43 7.81 9.68
C GLN A 77 -8.70 6.60 9.07
N THR A 78 -9.16 6.09 7.92
CA THR A 78 -8.50 4.94 7.29
C THR A 78 -7.08 5.26 6.81
N LEU A 79 -6.84 6.48 6.31
CA LEU A 79 -5.48 6.93 5.97
C LEU A 79 -4.56 6.96 7.20
N HIS A 80 -5.08 7.42 8.34
CA HIS A 80 -4.33 7.43 9.60
C HIS A 80 -4.00 6.00 10.08
N GLU A 81 -4.96 5.08 10.02
CA GLU A 81 -4.76 3.67 10.39
C GLU A 81 -3.71 2.98 9.49
N VAL A 82 -3.72 3.28 8.19
CA VAL A 82 -2.68 2.81 7.25
C VAL A 82 -1.30 3.33 7.65
N ASP A 83 -1.16 4.63 7.97
CA ASP A 83 0.12 5.21 8.38
C ASP A 83 0.61 4.60 9.70
N LEU A 84 -0.29 4.39 10.66
CA LEU A 84 0.02 3.75 11.94
C LEU A 84 0.54 2.32 11.74
N ALA A 85 -0.18 1.51 10.95
CA ALA A 85 0.22 0.15 10.64
C ALA A 85 1.56 0.12 9.89
N TRP A 86 1.78 1.04 8.94
CA TRP A 86 3.06 1.15 8.24
C TRP A 86 4.22 1.54 9.16
N ASN A 87 4.02 2.50 10.07
CA ASN A 87 5.05 2.89 11.04
C ASN A 87 5.40 1.76 12.00
N ASN A 88 4.40 0.97 12.42
CA ASN A 88 4.64 -0.24 13.20
C ASN A 88 5.48 -1.25 12.39
N LEU A 89 5.14 -1.48 11.11
CA LEU A 89 5.93 -2.33 10.22
C LEU A 89 7.39 -1.86 10.09
N LEU A 90 7.61 -0.55 9.92
CA LEU A 90 8.96 0.03 9.84
C LEU A 90 9.80 -0.30 11.08
N SER A 91 9.19 -0.36 12.28
CA SER A 91 9.92 -0.70 13.52
C SER A 91 10.57 -2.09 13.47
N PHE A 92 9.97 -3.06 12.77
CA PHE A 92 10.54 -4.39 12.55
C PHE A 92 11.68 -4.37 11.51
N LEU A 93 11.68 -3.38 10.62
CA LEU A 93 12.62 -3.27 9.50
C LEU A 93 13.87 -2.45 9.83
N VAL A 94 13.92 -1.77 10.99
CA VAL A 94 15.08 -0.97 11.45
C VAL A 94 16.38 -1.80 11.49
N PHE A 95 16.30 -3.12 11.72
CA PHE A 95 17.48 -4.00 11.74
C PHE A 95 18.01 -4.39 10.34
N GLY A 96 17.30 -4.02 9.26
CA GLY A 96 17.68 -4.26 7.86
C GLY A 96 17.70 -2.97 7.02
N HIS A 97 17.77 -1.81 7.67
CA HIS A 97 17.51 -0.48 7.10
C HIS A 97 18.29 -0.19 5.80
N SER A 98 19.51 -0.68 5.65
CA SER A 98 20.30 -0.53 4.42
C SER A 98 19.81 -1.40 3.26
N ALA A 99 19.32 -2.61 3.53
CA ALA A 99 18.68 -3.46 2.53
C ALA A 99 17.35 -2.86 2.08
N PHE A 100 16.54 -2.35 3.03
CA PHE A 100 15.19 -1.84 2.76
C PHE A 100 15.12 -0.37 2.29
N GLN A 101 16.12 0.47 2.56
CA GLN A 101 16.21 1.83 1.99
C GLN A 101 16.37 1.83 0.48
N ALA A 102 17.02 0.80 -0.09
CA ALA A 102 17.08 0.58 -1.53
C ALA A 102 15.76 0.03 -2.11
N LEU A 103 14.84 -0.45 -1.25
CA LEU A 103 13.56 -1.05 -1.63
C LEU A 103 12.37 -0.09 -1.67
N VAL A 104 12.61 1.20 -1.44
CA VAL A 104 11.64 2.24 -1.77
C VAL A 104 12.05 2.80 -3.13
N PRO A 105 11.73 2.11 -4.25
CA PRO A 105 11.87 2.76 -5.53
C PRO A 105 10.92 3.97 -5.52
N SER A 106 11.34 5.08 -6.12
CA SER A 106 10.36 5.96 -6.76
C SER A 106 9.59 5.05 -7.71
N GLY A 107 8.34 4.75 -7.38
CA GLY A 107 7.60 3.58 -7.87
C GLY A 107 7.77 3.34 -9.36
N ASN A 108 7.82 2.06 -9.76
CA ASN A 108 7.95 1.60 -11.14
C ASN A 108 7.27 2.58 -12.11
N LEU A 109 8.09 3.38 -12.79
CA LEU A 109 7.67 4.61 -13.48
C LEU A 109 6.96 4.33 -14.80
N ASP A 110 7.00 3.10 -15.28
CA ASP A 110 6.44 2.75 -16.57
C ASP A 110 4.92 2.59 -16.45
N PRO A 111 4.13 3.47 -17.12
CA PRO A 111 2.70 3.31 -17.17
C PRO A 111 2.34 2.18 -18.14
N VAL A 112 1.30 1.41 -17.82
CA VAL A 112 0.67 0.45 -18.72
C VAL A 112 -0.53 1.10 -19.40
N LEU A 113 -0.66 0.89 -20.72
CA LEU A 113 -1.81 1.33 -21.51
C LEU A 113 -2.90 0.26 -21.47
N HIS A 114 -4.08 0.61 -20.96
CA HIS A 114 -5.25 -0.26 -20.97
C HIS A 114 -6.50 0.52 -21.37
N GLN A 115 -7.19 0.07 -22.41
CA GLN A 115 -8.43 0.70 -22.93
C GLN A 115 -8.27 2.21 -23.21
N GLY A 116 -7.09 2.65 -23.66
CA GLY A 116 -6.80 4.06 -23.97
C GLY A 116 -6.41 4.93 -22.78
N LEU A 117 -6.34 4.36 -21.56
CA LEU A 117 -5.90 5.05 -20.35
C LEU A 117 -4.56 4.51 -19.85
N PHE A 118 -3.75 5.39 -19.26
CA PHE A 118 -2.46 5.04 -18.67
C PHE A 118 -2.61 4.79 -17.17
N TYR A 119 -2.08 3.66 -16.70
CA TYR A 119 -2.10 3.29 -15.29
C TYR A 119 -0.68 3.00 -14.81
N HIS A 120 -0.35 3.38 -13.57
CA HIS A 120 0.85 2.85 -12.95
C HIS A 120 0.71 1.32 -12.80
N VAL A 121 1.74 0.56 -13.17
CA VAL A 121 1.70 -0.91 -13.09
C VAL A 121 1.34 -1.40 -11.68
N SER A 122 1.94 -0.83 -10.64
CA SER A 122 1.63 -1.20 -9.24
C SER A 122 0.18 -0.89 -8.84
N CYS A 123 -0.38 0.24 -9.30
CA CYS A 123 -1.78 0.56 -9.06
C CYS A 123 -2.72 -0.41 -9.78
N ALA A 124 -2.44 -0.71 -11.06
CA ALA A 124 -3.26 -1.61 -11.84
C ALA A 124 -3.25 -3.03 -11.27
N ASN A 125 -2.05 -3.54 -10.92
CA ASN A 125 -1.88 -4.84 -10.29
C ASN A 125 -2.63 -4.92 -8.96
N PHE A 126 -2.45 -3.95 -8.07
CA PHE A 126 -3.16 -3.95 -6.79
C PHE A 126 -4.67 -3.87 -6.99
N TRP A 127 -5.14 -2.99 -7.89
CA TRP A 127 -6.55 -2.82 -8.14
C TRP A 127 -7.22 -4.11 -8.61
N LEU A 128 -6.65 -4.75 -9.63
CA LEU A 128 -7.19 -5.97 -10.23
C LEU A 128 -7.18 -7.16 -9.26
N ASN A 129 -6.17 -7.25 -8.40
CA ASN A 129 -6.04 -8.37 -7.46
C ASN A 129 -6.78 -8.15 -6.14
N CYS A 130 -7.00 -6.91 -5.72
CA CYS A 130 -7.46 -6.62 -4.35
C CYS A 130 -8.71 -5.73 -4.28
N VAL A 131 -9.05 -4.97 -5.32
CA VAL A 131 -10.12 -3.97 -5.28
C VAL A 131 -11.30 -4.36 -6.16
N ASP A 132 -11.09 -4.53 -7.46
CA ASP A 132 -12.12 -4.88 -8.43
C ASP A 132 -11.50 -5.56 -9.66
N SER A 133 -12.25 -6.47 -10.29
CA SER A 133 -11.89 -7.12 -11.56
C SER A 133 -11.74 -6.16 -12.75
N THR A 134 -12.18 -4.91 -12.63
CA THR A 134 -12.15 -3.90 -13.70
C THR A 134 -11.43 -2.63 -13.25
N LEU A 135 -10.50 -2.13 -14.07
CA LEU A 135 -9.76 -0.89 -13.77
C LEU A 135 -10.70 0.33 -13.75
N PRO A 136 -10.46 1.30 -12.85
CA PRO A 136 -11.29 2.48 -12.77
C PRO A 136 -11.08 3.33 -14.04
N ARG A 137 -12.18 3.81 -14.61
CA ARG A 137 -12.15 4.81 -15.70
C ARG A 137 -12.35 6.18 -15.07
N GLU A 138 -11.57 7.18 -15.50
CA GLU A 138 -11.86 8.55 -15.13
C GLU A 138 -13.23 8.94 -15.70
N SER A 139 -14.08 9.52 -14.85
CA SER A 139 -15.39 10.09 -15.20
C SER A 139 -15.34 11.60 -15.10
#